data_AF-G8C3U1-F1
#
_entry.id   AF-G8C3U1-F1
#
_cell.length_a   1.000
_cell.length_b   1.000
_cell.length_c   1.000
_cell.angle_alpha   90.00
_cell.angle_beta   90.00
_cell.angle_gamma   90.00
#
_symmetry.space_group_name_H-M   'P 1'
#
loop_
_entity.id
_entity.type
_entity.pdbx_description
1 polymer ?
#
loop_
_entity_poly.entity_id
_entity_poly.type
_entity_poly.pdbx_seq_one_letter_code
_entity_poly.pdbx_strand_id
1 'polypeptide(L)'
;MPFFSKPTVGAACALGSCGAIGTPVALYLQRHKQPSASTETLVGSVPENIVGAPRAVKPIIFTQCSSSNIDQTSAIQLGTSGLSSVCWKSEREDSVNSNKSELAQLLSDIWKDPNQEWAEQRYGNWTNNCSSYNPKWTIFSSGDDAEKSSEEEYLGLCRENKEVKELPFLKKKVESHKTILYICSSDCWKEDQTGGDRGQIALQEEQEGRWKVINFFRESSQN
;
A
#
# COMPACT_ATOMS: atom_id res chain seq x y z
N MET A 1 41.95 24.76 31.56
CA MET A 1 40.92 25.71 31.06
C MET A 1 39.63 25.39 31.79
N PRO A 2 39.12 26.28 32.64
CA PRO A 2 37.96 25.98 33.49
C PRO A 2 36.63 26.32 32.81
N PHE A 3 35.69 25.39 32.98
CA PHE A 3 34.24 25.52 33.20
C PHE A 3 33.53 26.84 32.86
N PHE A 4 32.55 26.76 31.94
CA PHE A 4 31.29 27.49 32.07
C PHE A 4 30.10 26.59 31.70
N SER A 5 29.46 26.06 32.73
CA SER A 5 28.12 25.49 32.73
C SER A 5 27.05 26.56 32.61
N LYS A 6 25.95 26.29 31.91
CA LYS A 6 24.59 26.74 32.27
C LYS A 6 23.52 25.93 31.49
N PRO A 7 22.71 25.12 32.16
CA PRO A 7 21.48 24.55 31.61
C PRO A 7 20.31 25.51 31.83
N THR A 8 19.48 25.71 30.79
CA THR A 8 18.22 26.44 30.92
C THR A 8 17.09 25.44 31.08
N VAL A 9 16.66 25.27 32.32
CA VAL A 9 15.41 24.60 32.69
C VAL A 9 14.27 25.56 32.37
N GLY A 10 13.34 25.14 31.52
CA GLY A 10 12.10 25.85 31.22
C GLY A 10 10.91 24.90 31.33
N ALA A 11 10.22 24.96 32.47
CA ALA A 11 8.99 24.23 32.73
C ALA A 11 7.78 25.08 32.30
N ALA A 12 6.78 24.45 31.68
CA ALA A 12 5.41 24.95 31.66
C ALA A 12 4.44 23.77 31.62
N CYS A 13 3.83 23.49 32.77
CA CYS A 13 2.70 22.59 32.91
C CYS A 13 1.44 23.25 32.33
N ALA A 14 0.74 22.57 31.43
CA ALA A 14 -0.63 22.91 31.09
C ALA A 14 -1.54 21.77 31.57
N LEU A 15 -2.27 22.05 32.67
CA LEU A 15 -3.37 21.24 33.16
C LEU A 15 -4.57 21.47 32.23
N GLY A 16 -4.83 20.54 31.32
CA GLY A 16 -6.02 20.50 30.49
C GLY A 16 -7.04 19.51 31.06
N SER A 17 -8.19 20.02 31.45
CA SER A 17 -9.33 19.32 32.04
C SER A 17 -9.85 18.14 31.20
N CYS A 18 -10.02 16.98 31.84
CA CYS A 18 -10.77 15.83 31.30
C CYS A 18 -12.26 16.19 31.14
N GLY A 19 -12.70 16.40 29.91
CA GLY A 19 -14.13 16.33 29.55
C GLY A 19 -14.47 14.90 29.17
N ALA A 20 -15.08 14.15 30.10
CA ALA A 20 -15.68 12.85 29.77
C ALA A 20 -17.01 13.08 29.04
N ILE A 21 -17.03 12.91 27.72
CA ILE A 21 -18.27 12.89 26.95
C ILE A 21 -18.67 11.42 26.80
N GLY A 22 -19.73 11.03 27.51
CA GLY A 22 -20.33 9.70 27.38
C GLY A 22 -20.98 9.57 26.00
N THR A 23 -20.54 8.60 25.22
CA THR A 23 -21.25 8.17 24.02
C THR A 23 -22.34 7.15 24.42
N PRO A 24 -23.58 7.28 23.92
CA PRO A 24 -24.58 6.24 24.09
C PRO A 24 -24.18 5.01 23.26
N VAL A 25 -24.05 3.86 23.92
CA VAL A 25 -23.96 2.56 23.28
C VAL A 25 -25.31 2.25 22.64
N ALA A 26 -25.42 2.48 21.33
CA ALA A 26 -26.54 1.97 20.55
C ALA A 26 -26.33 0.46 20.33
N LEU A 27 -26.95 -0.35 21.19
CA LEU A 27 -27.13 -1.78 20.97
C LEU A 27 -28.05 -1.99 19.77
N TYR A 28 -27.47 -2.17 18.59
CA TYR A 28 -28.22 -2.56 17.39
C TYR A 28 -28.45 -4.08 17.39
N LEU A 29 -29.51 -4.49 18.08
CA LEU A 29 -30.10 -5.83 17.97
C LEU A 29 -30.86 -5.93 16.64
N GLN A 30 -30.21 -6.41 15.58
CA GLN A 30 -30.91 -6.90 14.39
C GLN A 30 -30.87 -8.43 14.29
N ARG A 31 -31.84 -9.00 15.01
CA ARG A 31 -32.89 -9.89 14.49
C ARG A 31 -32.50 -10.74 13.26
N HIS A 32 -32.23 -12.01 13.54
CA HIS A 32 -32.33 -13.12 12.61
C HIS A 32 -33.50 -12.95 11.63
N LYS A 33 -33.20 -12.84 10.34
CA LYS A 33 -34.17 -13.09 9.26
C LYS A 33 -33.65 -14.23 8.39
N GLN A 34 -34.22 -15.39 8.68
CA GLN A 34 -34.20 -16.64 7.95
C GLN A 34 -34.32 -16.43 6.42
N PRO A 35 -33.42 -16.99 5.60
CA PRO A 35 -33.69 -17.11 4.17
C PRO A 35 -34.64 -18.28 3.94
N SER A 36 -35.91 -17.96 3.70
CA SER A 36 -36.84 -18.86 3.02
C SER A 36 -36.37 -19.03 1.58
N ALA A 37 -36.06 -20.27 1.21
CA ALA A 37 -35.96 -20.71 -0.16
C ALA A 37 -37.25 -20.35 -0.91
N SER A 38 -37.13 -19.56 -1.97
CA SER A 38 -38.19 -19.36 -2.96
C SER A 38 -37.54 -19.45 -4.33
N THR A 39 -37.66 -20.63 -4.94
CA THR A 39 -37.34 -20.87 -6.34
C THR A 39 -38.46 -20.25 -7.17
N GLU A 40 -38.22 -19.07 -7.74
CA GLU A 40 -39.05 -18.54 -8.83
C GLU A 40 -38.17 -18.28 -10.05
N THR A 41 -38.28 -19.22 -10.99
CA THR A 41 -37.75 -19.11 -12.35
C THR A 41 -38.62 -18.12 -13.12
N LEU A 42 -38.16 -16.87 -13.25
CA LEU A 42 -38.71 -15.90 -14.19
C LEU A 42 -37.80 -15.83 -15.41
N VAL A 43 -38.21 -16.56 -16.46
CA VAL A 43 -37.66 -16.47 -17.81
C VAL A 43 -38.10 -15.13 -18.40
N GLY A 44 -37.31 -14.09 -18.10
CA GLY A 44 -37.37 -12.80 -18.79
C GLY A 44 -36.36 -12.80 -19.92
N SER A 45 -36.81 -13.08 -21.15
CA SER A 45 -36.04 -12.90 -22.37
C SER A 45 -35.69 -11.42 -22.56
N VAL A 46 -34.47 -11.05 -22.19
CA VAL A 46 -33.87 -9.74 -22.47
C VAL A 46 -33.47 -9.69 -23.95
N PRO A 47 -33.83 -8.63 -24.69
CA PRO A 47 -33.47 -8.49 -26.09
C PRO A 47 -31.95 -8.44 -26.27
N GLU A 48 -31.42 -9.32 -27.11
CA GLU A 48 -30.07 -9.27 -27.68
C GLU A 48 -29.87 -7.92 -28.36
N ASN A 49 -29.17 -7.01 -27.69
CA ASN A 49 -28.72 -5.77 -28.32
C ASN A 49 -27.24 -5.53 -28.03
N ILE A 50 -26.47 -5.70 -29.11
CA ILE A 50 -25.11 -5.23 -29.37
C ILE A 50 -24.03 -5.91 -28.52
N VAL A 51 -23.69 -7.14 -28.95
CA VAL A 51 -22.38 -7.77 -28.70
C VAL A 51 -21.31 -6.97 -29.45
N GLY A 52 -20.90 -5.84 -28.89
CA GLY A 52 -19.63 -5.24 -29.20
C GLY A 52 -18.56 -6.13 -28.57
N ALA A 53 -17.80 -6.86 -29.40
CA ALA A 53 -16.69 -7.68 -28.92
C ALA A 53 -15.84 -6.85 -27.94
N PRO A 54 -15.60 -7.33 -26.70
CA PRO A 54 -14.84 -6.58 -25.72
C PRO A 54 -13.50 -6.23 -26.36
N ARG A 55 -13.24 -4.92 -26.55
CA ARG A 55 -11.95 -4.46 -27.08
C ARG A 55 -10.89 -4.99 -26.12
N ALA A 56 -10.04 -5.87 -26.62
CA ALA A 56 -8.92 -6.40 -25.85
C ALA A 56 -8.08 -5.21 -25.36
N VAL A 57 -8.12 -4.97 -24.05
CA VAL A 57 -7.29 -3.95 -23.42
C VAL A 57 -5.86 -4.49 -23.49
N LYS A 58 -5.01 -3.84 -24.30
CA LYS A 58 -3.61 -4.21 -24.40
C LYS A 58 -2.96 -4.05 -23.02
N PRO A 59 -2.28 -5.07 -22.47
CA PRO A 59 -1.62 -4.96 -21.18
C PRO A 59 -0.52 -3.91 -21.24
N ILE A 60 -0.37 -3.15 -20.16
CA ILE A 60 0.70 -2.16 -20.00
C ILE A 60 1.95 -2.88 -19.51
N ILE A 61 3.05 -2.66 -20.22
CA ILE A 61 4.35 -3.24 -19.90
C ILE A 61 5.05 -2.30 -18.91
N PHE A 62 5.56 -2.86 -17.81
CA PHE A 62 6.34 -2.13 -16.81
C PHE A 62 7.80 -2.55 -16.87
N THR A 63 8.69 -1.59 -17.09
CA THR A 63 10.14 -1.79 -17.08
C THR A 63 10.78 -0.89 -16.03
N GLN A 64 11.92 -1.28 -15.48
CA GLN A 64 12.69 -0.34 -14.66
C GLN A 64 13.42 0.64 -15.58
N CYS A 65 13.37 1.93 -15.29
CA CYS A 65 14.04 2.93 -16.13
C CYS A 65 15.57 2.74 -16.11
N SER A 66 16.19 2.82 -17.29
CA SER A 66 17.65 2.91 -17.43
C SER A 66 18.15 4.27 -16.91
N SER A 67 19.24 4.27 -16.15
CA SER A 67 19.82 5.48 -15.52
C SER A 67 20.25 6.56 -16.52
N SER A 68 20.44 6.22 -17.80
CA SER A 68 20.97 7.11 -18.83
C SER A 68 19.95 8.02 -19.52
N ASN A 69 18.64 7.77 -19.43
CA ASN A 69 17.67 8.36 -20.37
C ASN A 69 16.38 8.91 -19.74
N ILE A 70 16.39 9.27 -18.45
CA ILE A 70 15.17 9.80 -17.80
C ILE A 70 15.16 11.32 -17.97
N ASP A 71 14.43 11.80 -18.98
CA ASP A 71 14.04 13.20 -19.04
C ASP A 71 12.93 13.46 -18.01
N GLN A 72 13.14 14.41 -17.10
CA GLN A 72 12.13 14.80 -16.10
C GLN A 72 10.82 15.27 -16.74
N THR A 73 10.85 15.75 -17.99
CA THR A 73 9.65 16.14 -18.73
C THR A 73 8.74 14.96 -19.10
N SER A 74 9.23 13.72 -19.00
CA SER A 74 8.48 12.49 -19.28
C SER A 74 7.76 11.89 -18.08
N ALA A 75 7.83 12.54 -16.92
CA ALA A 75 7.18 12.07 -15.69
C ALA A 75 5.64 12.02 -15.86
N ILE A 76 5.05 10.93 -15.42
CA ILE A 76 3.61 10.67 -15.49
C ILE A 76 3.08 10.23 -14.13
N GLN A 77 1.77 10.36 -13.96
CA GLN A 77 1.08 9.91 -12.75
C GLN A 77 0.63 8.46 -12.90
N LEU A 78 0.53 7.75 -11.77
CA LEU A 78 -0.04 6.41 -11.70
C LEU A 78 -1.43 6.40 -12.36
N GLY A 79 -1.68 5.42 -13.23
CA GLY A 79 -2.96 5.29 -13.94
C GLY A 79 -3.13 6.21 -15.15
N THR A 80 -2.07 6.89 -15.61
CA THR A 80 -2.14 7.63 -16.88
C THR A 80 -2.58 6.70 -18.01
N SER A 81 -3.66 7.06 -18.71
CA SER A 81 -4.28 6.24 -19.75
C SER A 81 -3.59 6.40 -21.11
N GLY A 82 -3.88 5.48 -22.03
CA GLY A 82 -3.38 5.54 -23.42
C GLY A 82 -1.90 5.18 -23.58
N LEU A 83 -1.27 4.63 -22.55
CA LEU A 83 0.11 4.17 -22.59
C LEU A 83 0.17 2.67 -22.85
N SER A 84 1.15 2.22 -23.65
CA SER A 84 1.44 0.80 -23.84
C SER A 84 2.64 0.30 -23.03
N SER A 85 3.50 1.22 -22.62
CA SER A 85 4.69 0.94 -21.82
C SER A 85 4.96 2.08 -20.84
N VAL A 86 5.42 1.74 -19.65
CA VAL A 86 5.77 2.66 -18.58
C VAL A 86 7.09 2.18 -17.99
N CYS A 87 8.04 3.09 -17.83
CA CYS A 87 9.21 2.80 -17.02
C CYS A 87 9.03 3.37 -15.60
N TRP A 88 9.50 2.64 -14.59
CA TRP A 88 9.44 3.08 -13.19
C TRP A 88 10.85 3.17 -12.57
N LYS A 89 10.99 4.04 -11.56
CA LYS A 89 12.23 4.19 -10.81
C LYS A 89 11.95 4.59 -9.36
N SER A 90 12.64 3.94 -8.43
CA SER A 90 12.69 4.34 -7.01
C SER A 90 13.70 5.47 -6.81
N GLU A 91 13.39 6.41 -5.92
CA GLU A 91 14.34 7.45 -5.52
C GLU A 91 15.56 6.83 -4.80
N ARG A 92 16.77 7.02 -5.37
CA ARG A 92 18.07 6.69 -4.74
C ARG A 92 18.34 5.21 -4.39
N GLU A 93 17.64 4.22 -4.94
CA GLU A 93 17.91 2.79 -4.67
C GLU A 93 18.22 1.95 -5.91
N ASP A 94 19.42 1.34 -5.92
CA ASP A 94 19.79 0.23 -6.80
C ASP A 94 19.35 -1.15 -6.23
N SER A 95 18.88 -1.19 -4.98
CA SER A 95 18.53 -2.39 -4.20
C SER A 95 17.22 -3.06 -4.60
N VAL A 96 16.37 -2.41 -5.39
CA VAL A 96 15.12 -3.01 -5.92
C VAL A 96 15.41 -4.13 -6.94
N ASN A 97 16.67 -4.37 -7.27
CA ASN A 97 17.08 -5.25 -8.37
C ASN A 97 16.66 -6.72 -8.22
N SER A 98 16.47 -7.23 -6.99
CA SER A 98 16.13 -8.64 -6.75
C SER A 98 14.65 -8.98 -6.94
N ASN A 99 13.75 -7.98 -7.01
CA ASN A 99 12.30 -8.17 -6.99
C ASN A 99 11.59 -7.50 -8.17
N LYS A 100 12.32 -7.25 -9.26
CA LYS A 100 11.83 -6.45 -10.40
C LYS A 100 10.59 -7.07 -11.05
N SER A 101 10.56 -8.38 -11.20
CA SER A 101 9.48 -9.07 -11.90
C SER A 101 8.18 -9.01 -11.10
N GLU A 102 8.24 -9.33 -9.81
CA GLU A 102 7.10 -9.29 -8.91
C GLU A 102 6.59 -7.87 -8.70
N LEU A 103 7.49 -6.89 -8.63
CA LEU A 103 7.10 -5.48 -8.55
C LEU A 103 6.46 -5.01 -9.87
N ALA A 104 7.03 -5.35 -11.02
CA ALA A 104 6.48 -4.96 -12.32
C ALA A 104 5.07 -5.54 -12.55
N GLN A 105 4.85 -6.80 -12.14
CA GLN A 105 3.53 -7.43 -12.20
C GLN A 105 2.53 -6.69 -11.31
N LEU A 106 2.89 -6.44 -10.05
CA LEU A 106 2.06 -5.68 -9.12
C LEU A 106 1.73 -4.27 -9.65
N LEU A 107 2.72 -3.55 -10.18
CA LEU A 107 2.52 -2.23 -10.76
C LEU A 107 1.57 -2.28 -11.97
N SER A 108 1.65 -3.32 -12.80
CA SER A 108 0.71 -3.54 -13.91
C SER A 108 -0.72 -3.76 -13.45
N ASP A 109 -0.90 -4.46 -12.32
CA ASP A 109 -2.23 -4.69 -11.73
C ASP A 109 -2.79 -3.41 -11.10
N ILE A 110 -1.99 -2.69 -10.31
CA ILE A 110 -2.39 -1.41 -9.70
C ILE A 110 -2.66 -0.33 -10.76
N TRP A 111 -1.95 -0.33 -11.89
CA TRP A 111 -2.14 0.72 -12.90
C TRP A 111 -3.55 0.75 -13.49
N LYS A 112 -4.23 -0.40 -13.54
CA LYS A 112 -5.60 -0.51 -14.06
C LYS A 112 -6.61 0.14 -13.14
N ASP A 113 -6.36 0.11 -11.84
CA ASP A 113 -7.18 0.73 -10.81
C ASP A 113 -6.30 1.35 -9.70
N PRO A 114 -5.81 2.58 -9.91
CA PRO A 114 -4.93 3.28 -8.97
C PRO A 114 -5.55 3.55 -7.60
N ASN A 115 -6.89 3.52 -7.52
CA ASN A 115 -7.65 3.85 -6.31
C ASN A 115 -8.13 2.60 -5.58
N GLN A 116 -7.94 1.40 -6.16
CA GLN A 116 -8.28 0.13 -5.56
C GLN A 116 -7.67 0.00 -4.15
N GLU A 117 -8.52 -0.20 -3.15
CA GLU A 117 -8.12 -0.52 -1.78
C GLU A 117 -7.30 -1.82 -1.77
N TRP A 118 -6.22 -1.83 -0.99
CA TRP A 118 -5.33 -2.98 -0.80
C TRP A 118 -5.74 -3.86 0.38
N ALA A 119 -6.59 -3.34 1.28
CA ALA A 119 -7.20 -4.12 2.33
C ALA A 119 -7.75 -5.44 1.76
N GLU A 120 -7.28 -6.57 2.30
CA GLU A 120 -7.67 -7.94 1.95
C GLU A 120 -7.31 -8.41 0.52
N GLN A 121 -6.68 -7.57 -0.31
CA GLN A 121 -6.25 -7.94 -1.65
C GLN A 121 -4.90 -8.68 -1.64
N ARG A 122 -4.74 -9.61 -2.59
CA ARG A 122 -3.47 -10.30 -2.85
C ARG A 122 -3.07 -10.09 -4.29
N TYR A 123 -1.88 -9.56 -4.50
CA TYR A 123 -1.31 -9.32 -5.81
C TYR A 123 -0.13 -10.28 -5.99
N GLY A 124 -0.45 -11.53 -6.34
CA GLY A 124 0.52 -12.63 -6.26
C GLY A 124 1.00 -12.83 -4.82
N ASN A 125 2.30 -12.62 -4.58
CA ASN A 125 2.92 -12.76 -3.25
C ASN A 125 2.91 -11.47 -2.43
N TRP A 126 2.43 -10.36 -2.99
CA TRP A 126 2.25 -9.11 -2.26
C TRP A 126 0.94 -9.14 -1.47
N THR A 127 1.04 -8.92 -0.17
CA THR A 127 -0.06 -9.09 0.79
C THR A 127 0.17 -8.22 2.02
N ASN A 128 -0.88 -7.89 2.78
CA ASN A 128 -0.73 -7.21 4.07
C ASN A 128 -0.45 -8.18 5.24
N ASN A 129 -0.55 -9.49 5.01
CA ASN A 129 -0.31 -10.55 5.97
C ASN A 129 0.35 -11.75 5.30
N CYS A 130 1.44 -12.24 5.90
CA CYS A 130 2.13 -13.46 5.52
C CYS A 130 2.03 -14.48 6.64
N SER A 131 1.10 -15.43 6.49
CA SER A 131 0.87 -16.51 7.45
C SER A 131 1.38 -17.88 6.97
N SER A 132 1.61 -18.01 5.66
CA SER A 132 1.99 -19.27 5.00
C SER A 132 3.50 -19.55 5.03
N TYR A 133 4.33 -18.52 5.20
CA TYR A 133 5.79 -18.63 5.22
C TYR A 133 6.37 -18.18 6.54
N ASN A 134 7.61 -18.61 6.82
CA ASN A 134 8.38 -18.13 7.95
C ASN A 134 9.44 -17.12 7.46
N PRO A 135 9.55 -15.94 8.11
CA PRO A 135 8.80 -15.50 9.29
C PRO A 135 7.36 -15.11 8.94
N LYS A 136 6.44 -15.36 9.88
CA LYS A 136 5.06 -14.89 9.77
C LYS A 136 4.98 -13.44 10.21
N TRP A 137 4.28 -12.62 9.46
CA TRP A 137 4.11 -11.19 9.77
C TRP A 137 2.74 -10.66 9.36
N THR A 138 2.29 -9.59 10.01
CA THR A 138 1.08 -8.83 9.64
C THR A 138 1.40 -7.36 9.76
N ILE A 139 0.97 -6.58 8.76
CA ILE A 139 1.03 -5.12 8.81
C ILE A 139 -0.23 -4.61 9.50
N PHE A 140 -0.04 -3.88 10.59
CA PHE A 140 -1.08 -3.17 11.30
C PHE A 140 -0.88 -1.70 10.96
N SER A 141 -1.60 -1.19 9.96
CA SER A 141 -1.58 0.25 9.73
C SER A 141 -2.29 0.93 10.90
N SER A 142 -1.70 1.99 11.45
CA SER A 142 -2.33 2.83 12.48
C SER A 142 -3.46 3.71 11.91
N GLY A 143 -4.10 3.26 10.83
CA GLY A 143 -5.19 3.97 10.15
C GLY A 143 -6.51 3.97 10.93
N ASP A 144 -6.62 3.15 11.99
CA ASP A 144 -7.79 3.15 12.87
C ASP A 144 -7.86 4.37 13.80
N ASP A 145 -6.80 5.18 13.87
CA ASP A 145 -6.89 6.51 14.47
C ASP A 145 -7.65 7.42 13.50
N ALA A 146 -8.95 7.58 13.76
CA ALA A 146 -9.93 8.37 12.99
C ALA A 146 -9.53 9.84 12.70
N GLU A 147 -8.36 10.31 13.15
CA GLU A 147 -7.79 11.62 12.88
C GLU A 147 -6.72 11.64 11.75
N LYS A 148 -6.20 10.51 11.29
CA LYS A 148 -5.20 10.50 10.20
C LYS A 148 -5.88 10.66 8.84
N SER A 149 -5.89 11.89 8.36
CA SER A 149 -6.37 12.35 7.04
C SER A 149 -5.70 11.74 5.80
N SER A 150 -4.89 10.68 5.94
CA SER A 150 -4.28 9.98 4.82
C SER A 150 -4.50 8.47 4.96
N GLU A 151 -5.29 7.92 4.04
CA GLU A 151 -5.44 6.47 3.83
C GLU A 151 -4.10 5.91 3.34
N GLU A 152 -3.30 5.42 4.27
CA GLU A 152 -2.06 4.70 3.98
C GLU A 152 -2.32 3.21 4.00
N GLU A 153 -1.98 2.54 2.91
CA GLU A 153 -2.13 1.11 2.76
C GLU A 153 -0.79 0.47 2.42
N TYR A 154 -0.63 -0.78 2.83
CA TYR A 154 0.67 -1.43 2.82
C TYR A 154 0.59 -2.85 2.27
N LEU A 155 1.62 -3.24 1.52
CA LEU A 155 1.83 -4.59 1.06
C LEU A 155 3.28 -4.98 1.34
N GLY A 156 3.50 -6.19 1.85
CA GLY A 156 4.81 -6.82 1.93
C GLY A 156 4.90 -8.00 0.99
N LEU A 157 6.10 -8.30 0.51
CA LEU A 157 6.33 -9.48 -0.31
C LEU A 157 6.54 -10.71 0.58
N CYS A 158 5.58 -11.63 0.56
CA CYS A 158 5.62 -12.86 1.35
C CYS A 158 6.58 -13.87 0.69
N ARG A 159 7.70 -14.17 1.36
CA ARG A 159 8.75 -15.10 0.87
C ARG A 159 9.29 -15.98 1.99
N GLU A 160 9.70 -17.19 1.62
CA GLU A 160 10.38 -18.12 2.52
C GLU A 160 11.84 -17.74 2.75
N ASN A 161 12.37 -18.13 3.92
CA ASN A 161 13.80 -18.07 4.26
C ASN A 161 14.40 -16.66 4.22
N LYS A 162 13.58 -15.64 4.45
CA LYS A 162 14.01 -14.23 4.51
C LYS A 162 13.52 -13.58 5.78
N GLU A 163 14.42 -12.97 6.54
CA GLU A 163 14.01 -12.19 7.71
C GLU A 163 13.12 -11.02 7.30
N VAL A 164 12.21 -10.57 8.16
CA VAL A 164 11.28 -9.47 7.83
C VAL A 164 12.03 -8.22 7.38
N LYS A 165 13.15 -7.92 8.01
CA LYS A 165 14.00 -6.77 7.65
C LYS A 165 14.63 -6.86 6.25
N GLU A 166 14.68 -8.06 5.66
CA GLU A 166 15.16 -8.26 4.29
C GLU A 166 14.04 -8.27 3.25
N LEU A 167 12.77 -8.22 3.69
CA LEU A 167 11.63 -8.25 2.80
C LEU A 167 11.35 -6.84 2.25
N PRO A 168 11.01 -6.73 0.95
CA PRO A 168 10.55 -5.48 0.41
C PRO A 168 9.08 -5.23 0.82
N PHE A 169 8.77 -3.95 1.02
CA PHE A 169 7.43 -3.47 1.31
C PHE A 169 7.07 -2.32 0.37
N LEU A 170 5.78 -2.18 0.12
CA LEU A 170 5.17 -1.10 -0.64
C LEU A 170 4.15 -0.39 0.24
N LYS A 171 4.12 0.93 0.08
CA LYS A 171 3.14 1.81 0.69
C LYS A 171 2.42 2.55 -0.40
N LYS A 172 1.10 2.55 -0.34
CA LYS A 172 0.21 3.45 -1.08
C LYS A 172 -0.22 4.56 -0.15
N LYS A 173 -0.14 5.80 -0.61
CA LYS A 173 -0.65 6.96 0.10
C LYS A 173 -1.43 7.84 -0.85
N VAL A 174 -2.62 8.27 -0.43
CA VAL A 174 -3.39 9.26 -1.18
C VAL A 174 -3.10 10.65 -0.59
N GLU A 175 -2.46 11.51 -1.37
CA GLU A 175 -2.20 12.91 -0.99
C GLU A 175 -2.81 13.85 -2.03
N SER A 176 -3.66 14.79 -1.62
CA SER A 176 -4.27 15.78 -2.52
C SER A 176 -4.95 15.14 -3.76
N HIS A 177 -5.71 14.07 -3.56
CA HIS A 177 -6.36 13.28 -4.62
C HIS A 177 -5.40 12.59 -5.61
N LYS A 178 -4.13 12.40 -5.23
CA LYS A 178 -3.15 11.65 -6.02
C LYS A 178 -2.64 10.46 -5.24
N THR A 179 -2.66 9.30 -5.89
CA THR A 179 -2.02 8.08 -5.35
C THR A 179 -0.52 8.16 -5.58
N ILE A 180 0.24 8.09 -4.49
CA ILE A 180 1.70 8.02 -4.47
C ILE A 180 2.10 6.65 -3.97
N LEU A 181 2.99 5.98 -4.70
CA LEU A 181 3.56 4.70 -4.29
C LEU A 181 4.96 4.91 -3.74
N TYR A 182 5.24 4.25 -2.62
CA TYR A 182 6.55 4.19 -2.01
C TYR A 182 6.99 2.73 -1.95
N ILE A 183 8.29 2.51 -2.10
CA ILE A 183 8.93 1.22 -1.88
C ILE A 183 9.98 1.34 -0.79
N CYS A 184 10.11 0.28 -0.01
CA CYS A 184 11.23 0.08 0.88
C CYS A 184 11.79 -1.33 0.63
N SER A 185 13.09 -1.44 0.41
CA SER A 185 13.73 -2.71 0.05
C SER A 185 14.18 -3.54 1.25
N SER A 186 14.46 -2.89 2.38
CA SER A 186 14.92 -3.52 3.62
C SER A 186 14.78 -2.56 4.81
N ASP A 187 14.76 -3.11 6.03
CA ASP A 187 14.64 -2.38 7.29
C ASP A 187 13.46 -1.39 7.29
N CYS A 188 12.30 -1.82 6.80
CA CYS A 188 11.16 -0.91 6.54
C CYS A 188 10.34 -0.53 7.77
N TRP A 189 10.49 -1.32 8.82
CA TRP A 189 9.72 -1.23 10.06
C TRP A 189 10.71 -1.17 11.23
N LYS A 190 10.36 -0.41 12.26
CA LYS A 190 11.07 -0.50 13.53
C LYS A 190 10.77 -1.87 14.13
N GLU A 191 11.80 -2.50 14.69
CA GLU A 191 11.69 -3.86 15.23
C GLU A 191 10.86 -3.88 16.51
N ASP A 192 9.54 -3.98 16.38
CA ASP A 192 8.66 -4.30 17.50
C ASP A 192 8.50 -5.81 17.57
N GLN A 193 9.46 -6.49 18.20
CA GLN A 193 9.41 -7.94 18.44
C GLN A 193 8.34 -8.36 19.47
N THR A 194 7.47 -7.44 19.89
CA THR A 194 6.61 -7.66 21.06
C THR A 194 5.15 -7.74 20.67
N GLY A 195 4.60 -8.96 20.69
CA GLY A 195 3.18 -9.17 20.98
C GLY A 195 2.31 -9.59 19.79
N GLY A 196 2.38 -10.86 19.41
CA GLY A 196 1.29 -11.54 18.73
C GLY A 196 1.16 -12.95 19.29
N ASP A 197 -0.03 -13.32 19.78
CA ASP A 197 -0.36 -14.58 20.50
C ASP A 197 0.00 -15.89 19.76
N ARG A 198 0.65 -15.85 18.59
CA ARG A 198 0.87 -17.00 17.69
C ARG A 198 2.22 -17.01 16.95
N GLY A 199 3.23 -16.26 17.43
CA GLY A 199 4.54 -16.20 16.76
C GLY A 199 4.51 -15.47 15.41
N GLN A 200 3.57 -14.54 15.26
CA GLN A 200 3.46 -13.65 14.11
C GLN A 200 3.98 -12.26 14.51
N ILE A 201 4.86 -11.69 13.67
CA ILE A 201 5.46 -10.38 13.90
C ILE A 201 4.46 -9.30 13.48
N ALA A 202 4.18 -8.37 14.38
CA ALA A 202 3.35 -7.21 14.09
C ALA A 202 4.22 -6.08 13.54
N LEU A 203 3.84 -5.52 12.39
CA LEU A 203 4.54 -4.40 11.75
C LEU A 203 3.66 -3.16 11.89
N GLN A 204 4.07 -2.24 12.77
CA GLN A 204 3.25 -1.09 13.17
C GLN A 204 3.95 0.24 12.87
N GLU A 205 5.20 0.38 13.29
CA GLU A 205 5.93 1.63 13.17
C GLU A 205 6.90 1.59 11.99
N GLU A 206 6.68 2.47 11.01
CA GLU A 206 7.60 2.61 9.87
C GLU A 206 8.98 3.08 10.33
N GLN A 207 10.03 2.59 9.67
CA GLN A 207 11.34 3.19 9.78
C GLN A 207 11.44 4.39 8.81
N GLU A 208 11.31 5.60 9.36
CA GLU A 208 11.38 6.84 8.59
C GLU A 208 12.65 6.93 7.73
N GLY A 209 12.51 7.50 6.54
CA GLY A 209 13.62 7.68 5.59
C GLY A 209 14.00 6.43 4.80
N ARG A 210 13.45 5.25 5.11
CA ARG A 210 13.66 4.00 4.34
C ARG A 210 12.74 3.88 3.13
N TRP A 211 11.57 4.50 3.20
CA TRP A 211 10.59 4.55 2.12
C TRP A 211 11.00 5.54 1.03
N LYS A 212 10.95 5.10 -0.22
CA LYS A 212 11.35 5.86 -1.41
C LYS A 212 10.21 5.95 -2.39
N VAL A 213 9.98 7.13 -2.96
CA VAL A 213 8.92 7.33 -3.94
C VAL A 213 9.23 6.55 -5.22
N ILE A 214 8.23 5.82 -5.72
CA ILE A 214 8.25 5.25 -7.07
C ILE A 214 7.75 6.32 -8.04
N ASN A 215 8.61 6.69 -8.97
CA ASN A 215 8.31 7.62 -10.05
C ASN A 215 8.08 6.85 -11.34
N PHE A 216 7.15 7.33 -12.16
CA PHE A 216 6.78 6.74 -13.44
C PHE A 216 7.10 7.70 -14.58
N PHE A 217 7.57 7.14 -15.69
CA PHE A 217 7.97 7.89 -16.87
C PHE A 217 7.44 7.20 -18.12
N ARG A 218 7.13 8.00 -19.14
CA ARG A 218 6.86 7.45 -20.48
C ARG A 218 8.14 6.82 -21.01
N GLU A 219 8.05 5.59 -21.48
CA GLU A 219 9.16 5.02 -22.23
C GLU A 219 9.25 5.75 -23.57
N SER A 220 10.41 6.36 -23.86
CA SER A 220 10.64 7.00 -25.14
C SER A 220 10.50 5.95 -26.24
N SER A 221 9.49 6.07 -27.09
CA SER A 221 9.37 5.25 -28.29
C SER A 221 10.66 5.45 -29.10
N GLN A 222 11.55 4.47 -29.10
CA GLN A 222 12.62 4.41 -30.07
C GLN A 222 11.94 4.14 -31.43
N ASN A 223 11.59 5.21 -32.12
CA ASN A 223 11.23 5.18 -33.54
C ASN A 223 12.49 5.00 -34.38
#